data_AF-A0A7J8XZE4-F1
#
_entry.id   AF-A0A7J8XZE4-F1
#
_cell.length_a   1.000
_cell.length_b   1.000
_cell.length_c   1.000
_cell.angle_alpha   90.00
_cell.angle_beta   90.00
_cell.angle_gamma   90.00
#
_symmetry.space_group_name_H-M   'P 1'
#
loop_
_entity.id
_entity.type
_entity.pdbx_description
1 polymer ?
#
loop_
_entity_poly.entity_id
_entity_poly.type
_entity_poly.pdbx_seq_one_letter_code
_entity_poly.pdbx_strand_id
1 'polypeptide(L)'
;MGNYVSCTLATPLIKSGKAARVILPGGEIRQFREPVKAAELMLECPNFFLTNSQSLHIGKRFSALTADEELELGNVFLMFPMKRLNSVITAADMAILFMAANSSAKRISSGKVRVLPETGNVEEEQEKSMGGTRLSLEGVEEFKHRLSVCRSRKPSLETIKEEPVCSR
;
A
#
# COMPACT_ATOMS: atom_id res chain seq x y z
N MET A 1 27.44 -10.49 -38.62
CA MET A 1 28.02 -9.70 -37.51
C MET A 1 26.87 -9.00 -36.80
N GLY A 2 26.32 -9.62 -35.76
CA GLY A 2 25.18 -9.08 -35.01
C GLY A 2 25.62 -8.70 -33.61
N ASN A 3 25.63 -7.41 -33.29
CA ASN A 3 25.83 -6.95 -31.93
C ASN A 3 24.52 -7.08 -31.16
N TYR A 4 24.47 -7.99 -30.20
CA TYR A 4 23.45 -8.00 -29.16
C TYR A 4 23.68 -6.77 -28.29
N VAL A 5 22.89 -5.73 -28.51
CA VAL A 5 22.80 -4.60 -27.58
C VAL A 5 22.02 -5.12 -26.37
N SER A 6 22.75 -5.63 -25.38
CA SER A 6 22.20 -6.03 -24.10
C SER A 6 21.47 -4.83 -23.50
N CYS A 7 20.16 -4.98 -23.27
CA CYS A 7 19.42 -4.06 -22.42
C CYS A 7 20.02 -4.13 -21.01
N THR A 8 20.94 -3.22 -20.69
CA THR A 8 21.11 -2.80 -19.31
C THR A 8 19.81 -2.07 -18.98
N LEU A 9 18.89 -2.78 -18.34
CA LEU A 9 17.78 -2.15 -17.62
C LEU A 9 18.43 -1.17 -16.65
N ALA A 10 18.51 0.09 -17.06
CA ALA A 10 18.80 1.20 -16.18
C ALA A 10 17.63 1.23 -15.20
N THR A 11 17.77 0.50 -14.09
CA THR A 11 17.06 0.86 -12.88
C THR A 11 17.40 2.34 -12.68
N PRO A 12 16.41 3.22 -12.58
CA PRO A 12 16.70 4.61 -12.30
C PRO A 12 17.40 4.62 -10.94
N LEU A 13 18.72 4.71 -10.96
CA LEU A 13 19.57 5.04 -9.83
C LEU A 13 19.27 6.50 -9.51
N ILE A 14 18.04 6.75 -9.06
CA ILE A 14 17.77 7.88 -8.21
C ILE A 14 18.68 7.60 -7.03
N LYS A 15 19.73 8.42 -6.90
CA LYS A 15 20.44 8.61 -5.63
C LYS A 15 19.42 9.14 -4.62
N SER A 16 18.46 8.30 -4.23
CA SER A 16 17.56 8.59 -3.14
C SER A 16 18.44 8.38 -1.93
N GLY A 17 18.99 9.48 -1.40
CA GLY A 17 19.52 9.49 -0.05
C GLY A 17 18.53 8.74 0.84
N LYS A 18 19.05 7.86 1.70
CA LYS A 18 18.21 7.10 2.62
C LYS A 18 17.34 8.12 3.37
N ALA A 19 16.04 8.02 3.22
CA ALA A 19 15.07 8.88 3.86
C ALA A 19 14.19 8.00 4.74
N ALA A 20 13.93 8.43 5.97
CA ALA A 20 12.89 7.82 6.78
C ALA A 20 11.53 8.21 6.18
N ARG A 21 10.62 7.23 6.07
CA ARG A 21 9.26 7.48 5.56
C ARG A 21 8.25 7.24 6.66
N VAL A 22 7.32 8.16 6.85
CA VAL A 22 6.28 8.04 7.86
C VAL A 22 4.92 8.06 7.18
N ILE A 23 4.12 7.03 7.45
CA ILE A 23 2.72 6.94 7.03
C ILE A 23 1.87 7.54 8.16
N LEU A 24 1.32 8.72 7.91
CA LEU A 24 0.48 9.46 8.84
C LEU A 24 -0.93 8.85 8.92
N PRO A 25 -1.70 9.14 9.98
CA PRO A 25 -3.07 8.64 10.15
C PRO A 25 -4.02 9.00 8.99
N GLY A 26 -3.76 10.12 8.29
CA GLY A 26 -4.52 10.54 7.11
C GLY A 26 -4.18 9.77 5.82
N GLY A 27 -3.24 8.81 5.87
CA GLY A 27 -2.75 8.06 4.72
C GLY A 27 -1.66 8.78 3.92
N GLU A 28 -1.28 9.99 4.34
CA GLU A 28 -0.19 10.74 3.73
C GLU A 28 1.17 10.14 4.10
N ILE A 29 2.10 10.13 3.14
CA ILE A 29 3.46 9.64 3.34
C ILE A 29 4.41 10.84 3.36
N ARG A 30 5.05 11.09 4.51
CA ARG A 30 6.10 12.11 4.65
C ARG A 30 7.48 11.48 4.61
N GLN A 31 8.43 12.21 4.03
CA GLN A 31 9.83 11.77 3.90
C GLN A 31 10.73 12.72 4.68
N PHE A 32 11.59 12.15 5.52
CA PHE A 32 12.57 12.88 6.33
C PHE A 32 13.97 12.45 5.90
N ARG A 33 14.79 13.43 5.52
CA ARG A 33 16.19 13.21 5.11
C ARG A 33 17.19 13.53 6.21
N GLU A 34 16.71 14.16 7.27
CA GLU A 34 17.46 14.52 8.47
C GLU A 34 17.01 13.63 9.63
N PRO A 35 17.85 13.43 10.66
CA PRO A 35 17.44 12.74 11.87
C PRO A 35 16.29 13.52 12.53
N VAL A 36 15.18 12.85 12.74
CA VAL A 36 13.97 13.41 13.36
C VAL A 36 13.61 12.54 14.54
N LYS A 37 13.32 13.17 15.69
CA LYS A 37 12.85 12.44 16.87
C LYS A 37 11.39 12.05 16.73
N ALA A 38 11.03 10.88 17.25
CA ALA A 38 9.64 10.43 17.29
C ALA A 38 8.74 11.43 18.02
N ALA A 39 9.25 12.11 19.07
CA ALA A 39 8.56 13.17 19.78
C ALA A 39 7.98 14.26 18.86
N GLU A 40 8.72 14.70 17.84
CA GLU A 40 8.28 15.76 16.93
C GLU A 40 7.00 15.36 16.18
N LEU A 41 6.95 14.11 15.72
CA LEU A 41 5.79 13.55 15.02
C LEU A 41 4.63 13.26 15.98
N MET A 42 4.93 12.84 17.20
CA MET A 42 3.93 12.60 18.24
C MET A 42 3.27 13.90 18.73
N LEU A 43 3.99 15.02 18.69
CA LEU A 43 3.45 16.35 18.98
C LEU A 43 2.52 16.83 17.85
N GLU A 44 2.88 16.57 16.59
CA GLU A 44 2.03 16.93 15.44
C GLU A 44 0.75 16.09 15.38
N CYS A 45 0.84 14.80 15.70
CA CYS A 45 -0.28 13.86 15.70
C CYS A 45 -0.49 13.29 17.11
N PRO A 46 -1.12 14.05 18.03
CA PRO A 46 -1.36 13.58 19.40
C PRO A 46 -2.31 12.38 19.41
N ASN A 47 -2.20 11.53 20.44
CA ASN A 47 -2.93 10.25 20.57
C ASN A 47 -2.56 9.18 19.55
N PHE A 48 -1.45 9.33 18.82
CA PHE A 48 -0.87 8.30 17.97
C PHE A 48 0.54 7.95 18.45
N PHE A 49 0.92 6.69 18.28
CA PHE A 49 2.29 6.22 18.47
C PHE A 49 2.88 5.78 17.14
N LEU A 50 4.21 5.78 17.08
CA LEU A 50 4.98 5.43 15.89
C LEU A 50 5.54 4.01 16.03
N THR A 51 5.52 3.22 14.96
CA THR A 51 6.12 1.88 14.92
C THR A 51 6.92 1.68 13.63
N ASN A 52 8.09 1.04 13.74
CA ASN A 52 8.90 0.66 12.59
C ASN A 52 8.26 -0.53 11.86
N SER A 53 8.12 -0.44 10.53
CA SER A 53 7.55 -1.49 9.68
C SER A 53 8.26 -2.83 9.83
N GLN A 54 9.55 -2.84 10.13
CA GLN A 54 10.34 -4.07 10.32
C GLN A 54 9.92 -4.86 11.57
N SER A 55 9.35 -4.18 12.57
CA SER A 55 8.85 -4.82 13.80
C SER A 55 7.41 -5.31 13.68
N LEU A 56 6.71 -4.96 12.59
CA LEU A 56 5.33 -5.34 12.38
C LEU A 56 5.23 -6.80 11.90
N HIS A 57 4.78 -7.68 12.80
CA HIS A 57 4.51 -9.08 12.51
C HIS A 57 3.14 -9.47 13.05
N ILE A 58 2.32 -10.10 12.20
CA ILE A 58 0.99 -10.59 12.56
C ILE A 58 1.10 -11.53 13.76
N GLY A 59 0.23 -11.34 14.76
CA GLY A 59 0.22 -12.15 15.97
C GLY A 59 1.19 -11.68 17.06
N LYS A 60 2.07 -10.70 16.79
CA LYS A 60 2.88 -10.03 17.81
C LYS A 60 2.22 -8.74 18.30
N ARG A 61 2.62 -8.24 19.47
CA ARG A 61 2.22 -6.92 19.95
C ARG A 61 2.99 -5.82 19.23
N PHE A 62 2.41 -4.62 19.19
CA PHE A 62 3.10 -3.45 18.65
C PHE A 62 4.36 -3.13 19.46
N SER A 63 5.43 -2.76 18.76
CA SER A 63 6.64 -2.17 19.33
C SER A 63 6.63 -0.69 18.99
N ALA A 64 6.15 0.15 19.92
CA ALA A 64 6.18 1.59 19.73
C ALA A 64 7.60 2.13 19.93
N LEU A 65 7.97 3.11 19.12
CA LEU A 65 9.16 3.92 19.36
C LEU A 65 8.95 4.79 20.59
N THR A 66 9.99 4.96 21.40
CA THR A 66 9.98 5.96 22.47
C THR A 66 10.09 7.37 21.89
N ALA A 67 9.63 8.39 22.64
CA ALA A 67 9.65 9.77 22.16
C ALA A 67 11.07 10.29 21.88
N ASP A 68 12.06 9.78 22.61
CA ASP A 68 13.46 10.18 22.48
C ASP A 68 14.20 9.46 21.34
N GLU A 69 13.63 8.40 20.78
CA GLU A 69 14.22 7.68 19.65
C GLU A 69 14.17 8.49 18.36
N GLU A 70 15.24 8.41 17.58
CA GLU A 70 15.36 9.02 16.26
C GLU A 70 14.91 8.05 15.15
N LEU A 71 14.30 8.60 14.11
CA LEU A 71 13.86 7.83 12.96
C LEU A 71 15.06 7.40 12.10
N GLU A 72 15.30 6.10 12.06
CA GLU A 72 16.33 5.51 11.21
C GLU A 72 16.06 5.74 9.71
N LEU A 73 17.03 6.38 9.04
CA LEU A 73 16.95 6.65 7.62
C LEU A 73 16.91 5.37 6.79
N GLY A 74 15.97 5.32 5.83
CA GLY A 74 15.75 4.16 4.97
C GLY A 74 14.68 3.19 5.49
N ASN A 75 14.20 3.39 6.71
CA ASN A 75 13.08 2.64 7.26
C ASN A 75 11.73 3.32 6.99
N VAL A 76 10.67 2.53 7.10
CA VAL A 76 9.29 3.00 7.01
C VAL A 76 8.66 2.89 8.39
N PHE A 77 7.95 3.94 8.81
CA PHE A 77 7.28 4.04 10.08
C PHE A 77 5.79 4.29 9.86
N LEU A 78 4.96 3.75 10.74
CA LEU A 78 3.51 3.87 10.68
C LEU A 78 2.98 4.44 11.99
N MET A 79 1.99 5.32 11.89
CA MET A 79 1.29 5.86 13.05
C MET A 79 0.02 5.05 13.35
N PHE A 80 -0.11 4.61 14.60
CA PHE A 80 -1.28 3.88 15.09
C PHE A 80 -1.91 4.60 16.28
N PRO A 81 -3.24 4.54 16.46
CA PRO A 81 -3.91 5.15 17.61
C PRO A 81 -3.43 4.56 18.94
N MET A 82 -3.19 5.39 19.96
CA MET A 82 -2.73 4.96 21.31
C MET A 82 -3.59 3.87 21.95
N LYS A 83 -4.90 3.83 21.67
CA LYS A 83 -5.80 2.74 22.11
C LYS A 83 -5.35 1.35 21.67
N ARG A 84 -4.45 1.26 20.68
CA ARG A 84 -3.92 0.02 20.10
C ARG A 84 -2.52 -0.36 20.56
N LEU A 85 -1.87 0.44 21.41
CA LEU A 85 -0.47 0.23 21.80
C LEU A 85 -0.19 -1.19 22.35
N ASN A 86 -1.12 -1.72 23.15
CA ASN A 86 -1.00 -3.05 23.75
C ASN A 86 -1.73 -4.16 22.97
N SER A 87 -2.28 -3.83 21.80
CA SER A 87 -3.02 -4.78 20.97
C SER A 87 -2.09 -5.65 20.12
N VAL A 88 -2.65 -6.72 19.56
CA VAL A 88 -1.94 -7.62 18.65
C VAL A 88 -2.07 -7.09 17.21
N ILE A 89 -0.99 -7.17 16.46
CA ILE A 89 -0.91 -6.80 15.05
C ILE A 89 -1.73 -7.79 14.23
N THR A 90 -2.62 -7.25 13.41
CA THR A 90 -3.54 -7.99 12.54
C THR A 90 -3.09 -7.93 11.08
N ALA A 91 -3.69 -8.76 10.23
CA ALA A 91 -3.45 -8.70 8.78
C ALA A 91 -3.88 -7.36 8.16
N ALA A 92 -4.91 -6.71 8.72
CA ALA A 92 -5.36 -5.40 8.28
C ALA A 92 -4.30 -4.31 8.51
N ASP A 93 -3.56 -4.39 9.60
CA ASP A 93 -2.48 -3.44 9.91
C ASP A 93 -1.34 -3.52 8.89
N MET A 94 -1.00 -4.75 8.49
CA MET A 94 0.00 -4.98 7.46
C MET A 94 -0.49 -4.52 6.08
N ALA A 95 -1.78 -4.66 5.78
CA ALA A 95 -2.35 -4.20 4.52
C ALA A 95 -2.11 -2.69 4.29
N ILE A 96 -2.12 -1.87 5.34
CA ILE A 96 -1.82 -0.43 5.27
C ILE A 96 -0.42 -0.20 4.68
N LEU A 97 0.58 -0.95 5.15
CA LEU A 97 1.96 -0.87 4.65
C LEU A 97 2.03 -1.24 3.15
N PHE A 98 1.38 -2.33 2.75
CA PHE A 98 1.36 -2.77 1.35
C PHE A 98 0.65 -1.76 0.43
N MET A 99 -0.45 -1.18 0.88
CA MET A 99 -1.17 -0.16 0.12
C MET A 99 -0.33 1.11 -0.06
N ALA A 100 0.35 1.56 1.00
CA ALA A 100 1.24 2.71 0.95
C ALA A 100 2.46 2.48 0.03
N ALA A 101 2.99 1.26 -0.01
CA ALA A 101 4.04 0.90 -0.97
C ALA A 101 3.53 0.99 -2.43
N ASN A 102 2.34 0.46 -2.70
CA ASN A 102 1.77 0.42 -4.05
C ASN A 102 1.34 1.80 -4.58
N SER A 103 0.83 2.68 -3.71
CA SER A 103 0.46 4.05 -4.11
C SER A 103 1.67 4.86 -4.59
N SER A 104 2.84 4.64 -3.98
CA SER A 104 4.08 5.27 -4.41
C SER A 104 4.60 4.75 -5.77
N ALA A 105 4.33 3.49 -6.09
CA ALA A 105 4.70 2.87 -7.38
C ALA A 105 3.84 3.37 -8.56
N LYS A 106 2.59 3.77 -8.31
CA LYS A 106 1.70 4.27 -9.37
C LYS A 106 2.18 5.59 -9.97
N ARG A 107 2.89 6.42 -9.20
CA ARG A 107 3.48 7.71 -9.63
C ARG A 107 4.57 7.54 -10.68
N ILE A 108 5.24 6.39 -10.73
CA ILE A 108 6.31 6.08 -11.69
C ILE A 108 5.80 5.35 -12.94
N SER A 109 4.55 4.84 -12.91
CA SER A 109 3.98 3.98 -13.97
C SER A 109 3.10 4.71 -15.00
N SER A 110 3.17 6.04 -15.10
CA SER A 110 2.36 6.81 -16.09
C SER A 110 2.79 6.62 -17.55
N GLY A 111 3.41 5.49 -17.88
CA GLY A 111 3.50 4.93 -19.23
C GLY A 111 2.39 3.90 -19.46
N LYS A 112 1.21 4.40 -19.84
CA LYS A 112 0.21 3.71 -20.69
C LYS A 112 -0.34 2.34 -20.21
N VAL A 113 -1.44 2.35 -19.45
CA VAL A 113 -2.66 1.55 -19.76
C VAL A 113 -3.88 2.31 -19.20
N ARG A 114 -4.80 2.66 -20.11
CA ARG A 114 -6.09 3.31 -19.84
C ARG A 114 -7.09 2.27 -19.37
N VAL A 115 -7.77 2.49 -18.24
CA VAL A 115 -9.24 2.50 -18.08
C VAL A 115 -9.56 3.22 -16.77
N LEU A 116 -10.11 4.44 -16.86
CA LEU A 116 -10.78 5.16 -15.77
C LEU A 116 -12.18 5.52 -16.28
N PRO A 117 -13.27 5.31 -15.52
CA PRO A 117 -14.56 5.90 -15.88
C PRO A 117 -14.55 7.38 -15.50
N GLU A 118 -14.99 8.20 -16.45
CA GLU A 118 -15.10 9.65 -16.36
C GLU A 118 -16.16 10.08 -15.33
N THR A 119 -15.87 11.16 -14.58
CA THR A 119 -16.93 12.12 -14.22
C THR A 119 -16.32 13.49 -13.90
N GLY A 120 -16.60 14.46 -14.78
CA GLY A 120 -16.99 15.85 -14.48
C GLY A 120 -15.96 16.82 -13.89
N ASN A 121 -15.48 17.74 -14.75
CA ASN A 121 -14.73 18.96 -14.44
C ASN A 121 -15.46 19.94 -13.51
N VAL A 122 -14.71 20.73 -12.72
CA VAL A 122 -14.75 22.21 -12.75
C VAL A 122 -13.36 22.77 -12.35
N GLU A 123 -13.03 23.92 -12.91
CA GLU A 123 -11.71 24.53 -13.12
C GLU A 123 -11.13 25.32 -11.91
N GLU A 124 -9.79 25.42 -11.93
CA GLU A 124 -8.79 26.40 -11.41
C GLU A 124 -9.14 27.27 -10.17
N GLU A 125 -8.30 27.33 -9.13
CA GLU A 125 -7.13 28.24 -9.05
C GLU A 125 -6.01 27.75 -8.10
N GLN A 126 -4.85 28.38 -8.27
CA GLN A 126 -3.50 28.13 -7.79
C GLN A 126 -3.34 28.25 -6.26
N GLU A 127 -2.77 27.22 -5.58
CA GLU A 127 -1.73 27.32 -4.53
C GLU A 127 -1.41 25.97 -3.85
N LYS A 128 -0.11 25.63 -3.85
CA LYS A 128 0.63 24.60 -3.08
C LYS A 128 -0.20 23.51 -2.35
N SER A 129 -0.52 22.42 -3.04
CA SER A 129 -1.07 21.21 -2.39
C SER A 129 -0.45 19.95 -2.99
N MET A 130 0.40 19.26 -2.21
CA MET A 130 0.72 17.86 -2.45
C MET A 130 -0.56 17.06 -2.20
N GLY A 131 -1.31 16.80 -3.26
CA GLY A 131 -2.55 16.01 -3.23
C GLY A 131 -2.30 14.60 -2.71
N GLY A 132 -2.37 14.44 -1.38
CA GLY A 132 -2.48 13.17 -0.70
C GLY A 132 -3.82 12.54 -1.02
N THR A 133 -3.81 11.30 -1.53
CA THR A 133 -5.02 10.48 -1.53
C THR A 133 -5.33 10.17 -0.07
N ARG A 134 -6.28 10.90 0.51
CA ARG A 134 -6.74 10.74 1.90
C ARG A 134 -7.27 9.32 2.08
N LEU A 135 -6.50 8.46 2.74
CA LEU A 135 -6.99 7.15 3.16
C LEU A 135 -7.57 7.35 4.55
N SER A 136 -8.87 7.63 4.62
CA SER A 136 -9.56 7.81 5.91
C SER A 136 -9.48 6.51 6.70
N LEU A 137 -8.80 6.56 7.85
CA LEU A 137 -8.64 5.47 8.83
C LEU A 137 -9.80 5.47 9.86
N GLU A 138 -10.87 6.24 9.61
CA GLU A 138 -12.01 6.33 10.51
C GLU A 138 -13.03 5.22 10.18
N GLY A 139 -13.11 4.20 11.04
CA GLY A 139 -14.19 3.21 11.02
C GLY A 139 -13.84 1.84 10.44
N VAL A 140 -13.09 1.02 11.18
CA VAL A 140 -13.13 -0.44 10.99
C VAL A 140 -14.14 -1.02 11.98
N GLU A 141 -15.40 -0.69 11.75
CA GLU A 141 -16.51 -1.47 12.29
C GLU A 141 -16.52 -2.81 11.57
N GLU A 142 -16.34 -3.87 12.36
CA GLU A 142 -16.53 -5.29 12.10
C GLU A 142 -17.21 -5.66 10.76
N PHE A 143 -16.44 -5.71 9.67
CA PHE A 143 -16.94 -6.24 8.40
C PHE A 143 -17.07 -7.76 8.49
N LYS A 144 -18.24 -8.25 8.89
CA LYS A 144 -18.70 -9.60 8.59
C LYS A 144 -18.87 -9.74 7.08
N HIS A 145 -17.76 -9.97 6.39
CA HIS A 145 -17.78 -10.30 4.97
C HIS A 145 -18.48 -11.65 4.78
N ARG A 146 -19.69 -11.60 4.23
CA ARG A 146 -20.36 -12.77 3.63
C ARG A 146 -19.42 -13.34 2.58
N LEU A 147 -18.79 -14.47 2.90
CA LEU A 147 -18.04 -15.29 1.96
C LEU A 147 -19.02 -15.77 0.87
N SER A 148 -19.04 -15.09 -0.28
CA SER A 148 -19.65 -15.65 -1.48
C SER A 148 -18.74 -16.78 -1.97
N VAL A 149 -19.10 -18.02 -1.65
CA VAL A 149 -18.40 -19.20 -2.14
C VAL A 149 -18.66 -19.32 -3.65
N CYS A 150 -17.69 -18.91 -4.47
CA CYS A 150 -17.69 -19.21 -5.90
C CYS A 150 -17.45 -20.72 -6.08
N ARG A 151 -18.51 -21.52 -6.00
CA ARG A 151 -18.44 -22.93 -6.39
C ARG A 151 -18.32 -22.99 -7.90
N SER A 152 -17.14 -23.35 -8.40
CA SER A 152 -16.95 -23.72 -9.80
C SER A 152 -17.88 -24.90 -10.11
N ARG A 153 -18.92 -24.64 -10.90
CA ARG A 153 -19.79 -25.70 -11.39
C ARG A 153 -19.05 -26.44 -12.50
N LYS A 154 -18.79 -27.73 -12.29
CA LYS A 154 -18.37 -28.63 -13.37
C LYS A 154 -19.62 -29.00 -14.18
N PRO A 155 -19.70 -28.73 -15.48
CA PRO A 155 -20.83 -29.16 -16.29
C PRO A 155 -20.84 -30.70 -16.37
N SER A 156 -22.01 -31.30 -16.16
CA SER A 156 -22.23 -32.75 -16.09
C SER A 156 -22.64 -33.35 -17.43
N LEU A 157 -22.22 -32.76 -18.56
CA LEU A 157 -22.63 -33.21 -19.87
C LEU A 157 -21.63 -34.23 -20.42
N GLU A 158 -22.14 -35.37 -20.82
CA GLU A 158 -21.38 -36.43 -21.48
C GLU A 158 -21.15 -36.09 -22.96
N THR A 159 -20.02 -36.54 -23.51
CA THR A 159 -19.66 -36.33 -24.92
C THR A 159 -20.60 -37.12 -25.83
N ILE A 160 -21.30 -36.43 -26.73
CA ILE A 160 -22.12 -37.07 -27.77
C ILE A 160 -21.18 -37.73 -28.78
N LYS A 161 -21.35 -39.03 -29.03
CA LYS A 161 -20.67 -39.73 -30.12
C LYS A 161 -21.57 -39.71 -31.35
N GLU A 162 -21.10 -39.09 -32.42
CA GLU A 162 -21.75 -39.18 -33.73
C GLU A 162 -21.36 -40.49 -34.40
N GLU A 163 -22.35 -41.24 -34.90
CA GLU A 163 -22.11 -42.38 -35.77
C GLU A 163 -22.01 -41.89 -37.22
N PRO A 164 -21.00 -42.34 -38.00
CA PRO A 164 -20.97 -42.06 -39.42
C PRO A 164 -22.08 -42.86 -40.13
N VAL A 165 -23.09 -42.16 -40.65
CA VAL A 165 -24.05 -42.75 -41.58
C VAL A 165 -23.32 -42.98 -42.91
N CYS A 166 -22.87 -44.22 -43.13
CA CYS A 166 -22.43 -44.65 -44.46
C CYS A 166 -23.63 -45.25 -45.20
N SER A 167 -24.21 -44.49 -46.13
CA SER A 167 -25.12 -45.03 -47.13
C SER A 167 -24.28 -45.74 -48.21
N ARG A 168 -24.51 -47.06 -48.33
CA ARG A 168 -24.09 -48.05 -49.36
C ARG A 168 -23.09 -47.62 -50.42
#